data_AF-A0A523YAT0-F1
#
_entry.id   AF-A0A523YAT0-F1
#
_cell.length_a   1.000
_cell.length_b   1.000
_cell.length_c   1.000
_cell.angle_alpha   90.00
_cell.angle_beta   90.00
_cell.angle_gamma   90.00
#
_symmetry.space_group_name_H-M   'P 1'
#
loop_
_entity.id
_entity.type
_entity.pdbx_description
1 polymer ?
#
loop_
_entity_poly.entity_id
_entity_poly.type
_entity_poly.pdbx_seq_one_letter_code
_entity_poly.pdbx_strand_id
1 'polypeptide(L)' 'TKGDFFIYDVALNPDATKAAFVKNEENDISIIDTGSMEEIYLLKGHEQTILKIDFHTSNELITADEDDRLMFWRLE' A
#
# COMPACT_ATOMS: atom_id res chain seq x y z
N THR A 1 11.73 7.28 0.73
CA THR A 1 11.58 5.83 0.97
C THR A 1 12.13 5.00 -0.20
N LYS A 2 12.35 3.69 -0.01
CA LYS A 2 12.63 2.69 -1.06
C LYS A 2 11.93 1.37 -0.71
N GLY A 3 11.57 0.57 -1.70
CA GLY A 3 11.20 -0.83 -1.50
C GLY A 3 12.43 -1.72 -1.31
N ASP A 4 12.22 -2.89 -0.71
CA ASP A 4 13.21 -3.95 -0.58
C ASP A 4 13.09 -4.98 -1.73
N PHE A 5 12.00 -4.90 -2.51
CA PHE A 5 11.75 -5.65 -3.74
C PHE A 5 11.24 -4.74 -4.87
N PHE A 6 10.92 -5.30 -6.04
CA PHE A 6 10.33 -4.54 -7.14
C PHE A 6 9.03 -3.86 -6.71
N ILE A 7 8.99 -2.55 -6.90
CA ILE A 7 7.77 -1.77 -6.77
C ILE A 7 7.05 -1.84 -8.11
N TYR A 8 5.98 -2.63 -8.17
CA TYR A 8 5.20 -2.83 -9.40
C TYR A 8 3.78 -2.23 -9.32
N ASP A 9 3.32 -1.82 -8.15
CA ASP A 9 2.12 -0.98 -8.01
C ASP A 9 2.28 0.08 -6.92
N VAL A 10 1.60 1.20 -7.13
CA VAL A 10 1.58 2.36 -6.22
C VAL A 10 0.20 3.00 -6.23
N ALA A 11 -0.15 3.67 -5.14
CA ALA A 11 -1.34 4.51 -5.06
C ALA A 11 -1.04 5.80 -4.31
N LEU A 12 -1.67 6.89 -4.72
CA LEU A 12 -1.63 8.18 -4.03
C LEU A 12 -3.04 8.44 -3.49
N ASN A 13 -3.14 8.85 -2.23
CA ASN A 13 -4.43 9.20 -1.67
C ASN A 13 -4.97 10.53 -2.27
N PRO A 14 -6.28 10.84 -2.13
CA PRO A 14 -6.89 11.96 -2.86
C PRO A 14 -6.29 13.34 -2.58
N ASP A 15 -5.79 13.56 -1.36
CA ASP A 15 -5.15 14.83 -0.95
C ASP A 15 -3.62 14.83 -1.14
N ALA A 16 -3.06 13.76 -1.71
CA ALA A 16 -1.64 13.56 -1.95
C ALA A 16 -0.75 13.63 -0.71
N THR A 17 -1.30 13.46 0.50
CA THR A 17 -0.51 13.43 1.75
C THR A 17 0.08 12.05 2.04
N LYS A 18 -0.48 10.98 1.45
CA LYS A 18 -0.01 9.60 1.63
C LYS A 18 0.16 8.89 0.30
N ALA A 19 1.22 8.10 0.19
CA ALA A 19 1.40 7.16 -0.90
C ALA A 19 1.54 5.74 -0.37
N ALA A 20 1.00 4.77 -1.10
CA ALA A 20 1.10 3.35 -0.83
C ALA A 20 1.90 2.66 -1.93
N PHE A 21 2.70 1.66 -1.58
CA PHE A 21 3.42 0.84 -2.56
C PHE A 21 3.76 -0.53 -1.98
N VAL A 22 3.94 -1.52 -2.86
CA VAL A 22 4.40 -2.86 -2.44
C VAL A 22 5.85 -2.79 -1.98
N LYS A 23 6.13 -3.24 -0.76
CA LYS A 23 7.43 -3.08 -0.10
C LYS A 23 8.42 -4.19 -0.43
N ASN A 24 7.98 -5.44 -0.33
CA ASN A 24 8.85 -6.62 -0.25
C ASN A 24 8.21 -7.86 -0.90
N GLU A 25 8.93 -8.97 -0.86
CA GLU A 25 8.49 -10.27 -1.39
C GLU A 25 7.40 -10.92 -0.53
N GLU A 26 7.23 -10.48 0.71
CA GLU A 26 6.17 -10.91 1.62
C GLU A 26 4.81 -10.24 1.35
N ASN A 27 4.70 -9.44 0.29
CA ASN A 27 3.49 -8.72 -0.08
C ASN A 27 3.02 -7.73 1.01
N ASP A 28 3.97 -7.17 1.77
CA ASP A 28 3.68 -6.05 2.66
C ASP A 28 3.47 -4.77 1.83
N ILE A 29 2.59 -3.89 2.30
CA ILE A 29 2.35 -2.58 1.70
C ILE A 29 2.85 -1.50 2.64
N SER A 30 3.79 -0.69 2.17
CA SER A 30 4.23 0.51 2.87
C SER A 30 3.27 1.67 2.58
N ILE A 31 2.88 2.41 3.61
CA ILE A 31 2.27 3.73 3.48
C ILE A 31 3.28 4.77 3.96
N ILE A 32 3.52 5.79 3.15
CA ILE A 32 4.44 6.89 3.46
C ILE A 32 3.72 8.22 3.56
N ASP A 33 4.27 9.13 4.36
CA ASP A 33 4.01 10.56 4.23
C ASP A 33 4.76 11.08 3.00
N THR A 34 4.06 11.78 2.11
CA THR A 34 4.64 12.25 0.84
C THR A 34 5.54 13.47 1.00
N GLY A 35 5.41 14.22 2.09
CA GLY A 35 6.25 15.39 2.39
C GLY A 35 7.60 15.00 2.96
N SER A 36 7.62 14.09 3.95
CA SER A 36 8.84 13.60 4.59
C SER A 36 9.46 12.38 3.89
N MET A 37 8.66 11.67 3.09
CA MET A 37 9.04 10.39 2.47
C MET A 37 9.36 9.28 3.49
N GLU A 38 8.85 9.42 4.72
CA GLU A 38 8.96 8.45 5.81
C GLU A 38 7.79 7.47 5.80
N GLU A 39 8.08 6.21 6.13
CA GLU A 39 7.06 5.18 6.31
C GLU A 39 6.29 5.43 7.61
N ILE A 40 4.97 5.54 7.48
CA ILE A 40 4.04 5.81 8.58
C ILE A 40 3.14 4.61 8.89
N TYR A 41 2.94 3.69 7.93
CA TYR A 41 2.31 2.38 8.19
C TYR A 41 2.97 1.27 7.39
N LEU A 42 2.87 0.06 7.93
CA LEU A 42 3.20 -1.19 7.25
C LEU A 42 1.98 -2.12 7.34
N LEU A 43 1.31 -2.36 6.22
CA LEU A 43 0.15 -3.23 6.13
C LEU A 43 0.61 -4.64 5.79
N LYS A 44 0.16 -5.62 6.59
CA LYS A 44 0.49 -7.03 6.43
C LYS A 44 -0.79 -7.84 6.37
N GLY A 45 -0.82 -8.87 5.53
CA GLY A 45 -1.95 -9.81 5.49
C GLY A 45 -2.14 -10.52 4.16
N HIS A 46 -1.71 -9.92 3.04
CA HIS A 46 -1.69 -10.62 1.77
C HIS A 46 -0.65 -11.74 1.81
N GLU A 47 -1.07 -12.94 1.44
CA GLU A 47 -0.20 -14.12 1.33
C GLU A 47 0.29 -14.32 -0.11
N GLN A 48 -0.24 -13.51 -1.05
CA GLN A 48 -0.04 -13.63 -2.49
C GLN A 48 0.28 -12.29 -3.11
N THR A 49 0.83 -12.32 -4.32
CA THR A 49 1.24 -11.14 -5.07
C THR A 49 0.09 -10.15 -5.19
N ILE A 50 0.35 -8.92 -4.75
CA ILE A 50 -0.61 -7.83 -4.87
C ILE A 50 -0.73 -7.46 -6.34
N LEU A 51 -1.95 -7.31 -6.82
CA LEU A 51 -2.24 -6.88 -8.18
C LEU A 51 -2.67 -5.42 -8.26
N LYS A 52 -3.27 -4.92 -7.18
CA LYS A 52 -3.76 -3.54 -7.12
C LYS A 52 -3.73 -2.98 -5.71
N ILE A 53 -3.36 -1.70 -5.62
CA ILE A 53 -3.56 -0.82 -4.49
C ILE A 53 -4.36 0.39 -4.99
N ASP A 54 -5.42 0.77 -4.27
CA ASP A 54 -6.24 1.93 -4.61
C ASP A 54 -6.76 2.64 -3.35
N PHE A 55 -6.57 3.96 -3.28
CA PHE A 55 -7.10 4.75 -2.17
C PHE A 55 -8.53 5.19 -2.46
N HIS A 56 -9.43 4.91 -1.52
CA HIS A 56 -10.79 5.43 -1.55
C HIS A 56 -10.89 6.82 -0.91
N THR A 57 -10.24 7.01 0.24
CA THR A 57 -10.20 8.28 0.99
C THR A 57 -8.78 8.54 1.51
N SER A 58 -8.57 9.63 2.25
CA SER A 58 -7.24 9.95 2.82
C SER A 58 -6.68 8.87 3.76
N ASN A 59 -7.55 8.02 4.34
CA ASN A 59 -7.19 6.99 5.31
C ASN A 59 -7.82 5.62 5.00
N GLU A 60 -8.46 5.44 3.85
CA GLU A 60 -9.06 4.15 3.48
C GLU A 60 -8.59 3.74 2.09
N LEU A 61 -8.18 2.48 1.97
CA LEU A 61 -7.70 1.90 0.73
C LEU A 61 -8.15 0.45 0.57
N ILE A 62 -8.22 0.01 -0.69
CA ILE A 62 -8.52 -1.37 -1.08
C ILE A 62 -7.30 -1.93 -1.79
N THR A 63 -7.00 -3.18 -1.49
CA THR A 63 -5.98 -3.96 -2.22
C THR A 63 -6.55 -5.28 -2.71
N ALA A 64 -5.98 -5.77 -3.81
CA ALA A 64 -6.34 -7.04 -4.43
C ALA A 64 -5.10 -7.90 -4.66
N ASP A 65 -5.20 -9.22 -4.52
CA ASP A 65 -4.13 -10.18 -4.81
C ASP A 65 -4.51 -11.24 -5.85
N GLU A 66 -3.55 -12.12 -6.18
CA GLU A 66 -3.70 -13.22 -7.15
C GLU A 66 -4.61 -14.39 -6.69
N ASP A 67 -5.02 -14.48 -5.42
CA ASP A 67 -5.84 -15.57 -4.86
C ASP A 67 -7.29 -15.12 -4.58
N ASP A 68 -7.80 -14.26 -5.47
CA ASP A 68 -9.16 -13.69 -5.42
C ASP A 68 -9.48 -12.95 -4.11
N ARG A 69 -8.46 -12.48 -3.36
CA ARG A 69 -8.69 -11.77 -2.10
C ARG A 69 -8.64 -10.26 -2.30
N LEU A 70 -9.62 -9.60 -1.67
CA LEU A 70 -9.63 -8.17 -1.46
C LEU A 70 -9.44 -7.88 0.03
N MET A 71 -8.64 -6.87 0.34
CA MET A 71 -8.54 -6.32 1.69
C MET A 71 -8.92 -4.85 1.69
N PHE A 72 -9.77 -4.47 2.65
CA PHE A 72 -10.11 -3.09 2.94
C PHE A 72 -9.36 -2.64 4.19
N TRP A 73 -8.63 -1.55 4.07
CA TRP A 73 -7.78 -1.02 5.13
C TRP A 73 -8.30 0.32 5.60
N ARG A 74 -8.32 0.52 6.92
CA ARG A 74 -8.52 1.83 7.54
C ARG A 74 -7.28 2.18 8.34
N LEU A 75 -6.64 3.29 7.98
CA LEU A 75 -5.50 3.85 8.69
C LEU A 75 -6.00 4.66 9.88
N GLU A 76 -5.42 4.46 11.06
CA GLU A 76 -5.74 5.20 12.29
C GLU A 76 -5.16 6.61 12.31
#